data_AF-A0A3D4XU67-F1
#
_entry.id   AF-A0A3D4XU67-F1
#
_cell.length_a   1.000
_cell.length_b   1.000
_cell.length_c   1.000
_cell.angle_alpha   90.00
_cell.angle_beta   90.00
_cell.angle_gamma   90.00
#
_symmetry.space_group_name_H-M   'P 1'
#
loop_
_entity.id
_entity.type
_entity.pdbx_description
1 polymer ?
#
loop_
_entity_poly.entity_id
_entity_poly.type
_entity_poly.pdbx_seq_one_letter_code
_entity_poly.pdbx_strand_id
1 'polypeptide(L)'
;MIKAIITDIEGTTSSLSFVKDALFPYARAHIAEFLHAHASDDTVLAILDAQNTYVGRVLSLEEAIAQFIAWIDKDEKITPLKALQGLIWESGYQRGELTGHLYPDAIHNLQTWKARGFDLYVYSSGSVYAQKLLFSHTDAGDLTPLFSGYFDTNIGGKQDSRS
;
A
#
# COMPACT_ATOMS: atom_id res chain seq x y z
N MET A 1 -7.13 32.29 5.60
CA MET A 1 -8.15 31.43 4.97
C MET A 1 -7.48 30.11 4.63
N ILE A 2 -8.06 28.98 5.05
CA ILE A 2 -7.54 27.64 4.73
C ILE A 2 -7.80 27.37 3.24
N LYS A 3 -6.79 26.90 2.51
CA LYS A 3 -6.89 26.63 1.06
C LYS A 3 -6.99 25.13 0.73
N ALA A 4 -6.42 24.28 1.58
CA ALA A 4 -6.36 22.84 1.39
C ALA A 4 -6.35 22.12 2.74
N ILE A 5 -6.72 20.84 2.71
CA ILE A 5 -6.65 19.92 3.83
C ILE A 5 -5.74 18.75 3.42
N ILE A 6 -4.78 18.42 4.28
CA ILE A 6 -3.89 17.27 4.09
C ILE A 6 -4.21 16.27 5.19
N THR A 7 -4.54 15.03 4.82
CA THR A 7 -4.88 13.98 5.77
C THR A 7 -3.80 12.90 5.82
N ASP A 8 -3.53 12.41 7.02
CA ASP A 8 -2.88 11.11 7.19
C ASP A 8 -3.86 9.96 6.91
N ILE A 9 -3.37 8.73 6.82
CA ILE A 9 -4.15 7.50 6.71
C ILE A 9 -4.27 6.81 8.07
N GLU A 10 -3.16 6.28 8.58
CA GLU A 10 -3.15 5.40 9.76
C GLU A 10 -3.52 6.20 11.02
N GLY A 11 -4.61 5.81 11.67
CA GLY A 11 -5.13 6.51 12.86
C GLY A 11 -5.85 7.82 12.58
N THR A 12 -6.04 8.17 11.30
CA THR A 12 -6.76 9.38 10.89
C THR A 12 -7.95 9.04 10.02
N THR A 13 -7.73 8.51 8.80
CA THR A 13 -8.84 8.08 7.93
C THR A 13 -9.08 6.58 8.01
N SER A 14 -8.07 5.79 8.38
CA SER A 14 -8.11 4.33 8.48
C SER A 14 -7.54 3.85 9.82
N SER A 15 -7.81 2.58 10.15
CA SER A 15 -7.27 1.96 11.36
C SER A 15 -5.76 1.74 11.23
N LEU A 16 -4.99 2.03 12.28
CA LEU A 16 -3.57 1.59 12.38
C LEU A 16 -3.44 0.07 12.20
N SER A 17 -4.46 -0.66 12.61
CA SER A 17 -4.43 -2.12 12.63
C SER A 17 -4.70 -2.74 11.26
N PHE A 18 -5.29 -2.01 10.30
CA PHE A 18 -5.70 -2.57 9.01
C PHE A 18 -4.52 -3.14 8.20
N VAL A 19 -3.39 -2.42 8.18
CA VAL A 19 -2.19 -2.88 7.46
C VAL A 19 -1.66 -4.18 8.08
N LYS A 20 -1.55 -4.21 9.41
CA LYS A 20 -0.99 -5.34 10.14
C LYS A 20 -1.93 -6.54 10.18
N ASP A 21 -3.23 -6.32 10.32
CA ASP A 21 -4.20 -7.36 10.60
C ASP A 21 -4.93 -7.86 9.34
N ALA A 22 -4.89 -7.10 8.24
CA ALA A 22 -5.50 -7.51 6.97
C ALA A 22 -4.46 -7.64 5.85
N LEU A 23 -3.71 -6.58 5.54
CA LEU A 23 -2.84 -6.57 4.36
C LEU A 23 -1.66 -7.54 4.49
N PHE A 24 -0.99 -7.60 5.64
CA PHE A 24 0.16 -8.48 5.84
C PHE A 24 -0.24 -9.96 5.84
N PRO A 25 -1.27 -10.41 6.59
CA PRO A 25 -1.78 -11.77 6.50
C PRO A 25 -2.21 -12.16 5.09
N TYR A 26 -2.87 -11.25 4.36
CA TYR A 26 -3.27 -11.48 2.99
C TYR A 26 -2.05 -11.70 2.08
N ALA A 27 -1.07 -10.79 2.08
CA ALA A 27 0.14 -10.97 1.27
C ALA A 27 0.86 -12.30 1.59
N ARG A 28 1.00 -12.62 2.88
CA ARG A 28 1.61 -13.87 3.32
C ARG A 28 0.89 -15.11 2.76
N ALA A 29 -0.44 -15.11 2.78
CA ALA A 29 -1.25 -16.22 2.30
C ALA A 29 -1.18 -16.41 0.78
N HIS A 30 -0.97 -15.32 0.03
CA HIS A 30 -1.04 -15.32 -1.43
C HIS A 30 0.32 -15.27 -2.16
N ILE A 31 1.45 -15.08 -1.47
CA ILE A 31 2.79 -15.01 -2.11
C ILE A 31 3.08 -16.21 -3.02
N ALA A 32 2.84 -17.44 -2.55
CA ALA A 32 3.22 -18.63 -3.28
C ALA A 32 2.43 -18.75 -4.58
N GLU A 33 1.10 -18.65 -4.48
CA GLU A 33 0.20 -18.65 -5.62
C GLU A 33 0.55 -17.53 -6.62
N PHE A 34 0.75 -16.31 -6.13
CA PHE A 34 1.07 -15.17 -6.97
C PHE A 34 2.38 -15.37 -7.73
N LEU A 35 3.45 -15.78 -7.06
CA LEU A 35 4.74 -15.99 -7.71
C LEU A 35 4.70 -17.17 -8.70
N HIS A 36 3.94 -18.22 -8.44
CA HIS A 36 3.75 -19.30 -9.42
C HIS A 36 3.01 -18.83 -10.68
N ALA A 37 2.01 -17.97 -10.53
CA ALA A 37 1.23 -17.46 -11.66
C ALA A 37 1.97 -16.39 -12.47
N HIS A 38 2.85 -15.61 -11.83
CA HIS A 38 3.43 -14.38 -12.39
C HIS A 38 4.96 -14.41 -12.55
N ALA A 39 5.62 -15.56 -12.34
CA ALA A 39 7.10 -15.65 -12.40
C ALA A 39 7.71 -15.22 -13.74
N SER A 40 6.93 -15.19 -14.82
CA SER A 40 7.38 -14.73 -16.15
C SER A 40 7.13 -13.25 -16.43
N ASP A 41 6.44 -12.53 -15.53
CA ASP A 41 6.11 -11.12 -15.73
C ASP A 41 7.34 -10.25 -15.47
N ASP A 42 7.64 -9.30 -16.36
CA ASP A 42 8.84 -8.46 -16.28
C ASP A 42 8.99 -7.76 -14.92
N THR A 43 7.89 -7.28 -14.34
CA THR A 43 7.88 -6.65 -13.02
C THR A 43 8.25 -7.63 -11.92
N VAL A 44 7.74 -8.87 -11.97
CA VAL A 44 8.03 -9.91 -10.98
C VAL A 44 9.47 -10.41 -11.14
N LEU A 45 9.96 -10.56 -12.37
CA LEU A 45 11.35 -10.88 -12.65
C LEU A 45 12.29 -9.84 -12.04
N ALA A 46 12.01 -8.54 -12.21
CA ALA A 46 12.81 -7.48 -11.59
C ALA A 46 12.79 -7.54 -10.05
N ILE A 47 11.66 -7.92 -9.45
CA ILE A 47 11.55 -8.10 -7.99
C ILE A 47 12.37 -9.31 -7.52
N LEU A 48 12.33 -10.43 -8.25
CA LEU A 48 13.12 -11.63 -7.96
C LEU A 48 14.63 -11.35 -8.11
N ASP A 49 15.04 -10.59 -9.13
CA ASP A 49 16.43 -10.17 -9.30
C ASP A 49 16.91 -9.24 -8.17
N ALA A 50 16.05 -8.33 -7.72
CA ALA A 50 16.32 -7.49 -6.57
C ALA A 50 16.44 -8.31 -5.26
N GLN A 51 15.61 -9.35 -5.10
CA GLN A 51 15.73 -10.31 -4.00
C GLN A 51 17.06 -11.07 -4.07
N ASN A 52 17.42 -11.61 -5.24
CA ASN A 52 18.68 -12.32 -5.44
C ASN A 52 19.88 -11.45 -5.11
N THR A 53 19.85 -10.18 -5.53
CA THR A 53 20.87 -9.18 -5.21
C THR A 53 20.95 -8.92 -3.71
N TYR A 54 19.81 -8.77 -3.03
CA TYR A 54 19.76 -8.55 -1.59
C TYR A 54 20.29 -9.74 -0.78
N VAL A 55 19.96 -10.97 -1.19
CA VAL A 55 20.41 -12.20 -0.53
C VAL A 55 21.85 -12.57 -0.92
N GLY A 56 22.35 -12.04 -2.04
CA GLY A 56 23.72 -12.26 -2.53
C GLY A 56 23.90 -13.58 -3.30
N ARG A 57 22.81 -14.22 -3.73
CA ARG A 57 22.83 -15.42 -4.58
C ARG A 57 21.56 -15.54 -5.41
N VAL A 58 21.63 -16.31 -6.49
CA VAL A 58 20.44 -16.69 -7.26
C VAL A 58 19.67 -17.77 -6.49
N LEU A 59 18.38 -17.51 -6.28
CA LEU A 59 17.43 -18.43 -5.65
C LEU A 59 16.59 -19.14 -6.71
N SER A 60 16.22 -20.39 -6.45
CA SER A 60 15.08 -21.02 -7.13
C SER A 60 13.77 -20.34 -6.73
N LEU A 61 12.69 -20.55 -7.50
CA LEU A 61 11.38 -19.96 -7.20
C LEU A 61 10.87 -20.35 -5.80
N GLU A 62 11.03 -21.62 -5.39
CA GLU A 62 10.64 -22.09 -4.06
C GLU A 62 11.45 -21.43 -2.94
N GLU A 63 12.76 -21.26 -3.14
CA GLU A 63 13.61 -20.55 -2.19
C GLU A 63 13.24 -19.07 -2.09
N ALA A 64 12.91 -18.44 -3.22
CA ALA A 64 12.43 -17.06 -3.28
C ALA A 64 11.12 -16.88 -2.51
N ILE A 65 10.13 -17.76 -2.74
CA ILE A 65 8.86 -17.81 -2.00
C ILE A 65 9.12 -17.94 -0.49
N ALA A 66 9.89 -18.94 -0.09
CA ALA A 66 10.22 -19.18 1.32
C ALA A 66 10.92 -17.97 1.96
N GLN A 67 11.82 -17.32 1.21
CA GLN A 67 12.54 -16.15 1.68
C GLN A 67 11.61 -14.93 1.86
N PHE A 68 10.66 -14.69 0.96
CA PHE A 68 9.68 -13.61 1.13
C PHE A 68 8.76 -13.86 2.32
N ILE A 69 8.28 -15.10 2.50
CA ILE A 69 7.45 -15.47 3.67
C ILE A 69 8.25 -15.25 4.96
N ALA A 70 9.51 -15.66 5.00
CA ALA A 70 10.37 -15.47 6.17
C ALA A 70 10.61 -13.98 6.48
N TRP A 71 10.69 -13.12 5.47
CA TRP A 71 10.78 -11.67 5.67
C TRP A 71 9.48 -11.07 6.21
N ILE A 72 8.31 -11.54 5.77
CA ILE A 72 7.03 -11.13 6.35
C ILE A 72 6.92 -11.55 7.81
N ASP A 73 7.25 -12.82 8.11
CA ASP A 73 7.13 -13.38 9.46
C ASP A 73 8.04 -12.67 10.48
N LYS A 74 9.09 -12.00 10.00
CA LYS A 74 10.02 -11.20 10.79
C LYS A 74 9.74 -9.70 10.78
N ASP A 75 8.69 -9.25 10.11
CA ASP A 75 8.36 -7.82 9.93
C ASP A 75 9.52 -7.01 9.30
N GLU A 76 10.22 -7.61 8.34
CA GLU A 76 11.39 -7.01 7.69
C GLU A 76 10.99 -5.93 6.68
N LYS A 77 11.64 -4.76 6.76
CA LYS A 77 11.31 -3.59 5.91
C LYS A 77 12.11 -3.56 4.62
N ILE A 78 12.10 -4.66 3.87
CA ILE A 78 12.94 -4.88 2.69
C ILE A 78 12.25 -4.40 1.39
N THR A 79 12.99 -3.69 0.54
CA THR A 79 12.44 -3.08 -0.70
C THR A 79 11.78 -4.07 -1.66
N PRO A 80 12.43 -5.17 -2.10
CA PRO A 80 11.77 -6.15 -2.98
C PRO A 80 10.55 -6.80 -2.33
N LEU A 81 10.54 -7.01 -1.01
CA LEU A 81 9.35 -7.51 -0.31
C LEU A 81 8.19 -6.53 -0.43
N LYS A 82 8.41 -5.24 -0.14
CA LYS A 82 7.37 -4.20 -0.25
C LYS A 82 6.81 -4.10 -1.67
N ALA A 83 7.67 -4.23 -2.67
CA ALA A 83 7.25 -4.23 -4.07
C ALA A 83 6.32 -5.42 -4.37
N LEU A 84 6.71 -6.64 -3.97
CA LEU A 84 5.88 -7.82 -4.16
C LEU A 84 4.54 -7.73 -3.41
N GLN A 85 4.57 -7.29 -2.16
CA GLN A 85 3.36 -7.05 -1.36
C GLN A 85 2.41 -6.08 -2.06
N GLY A 86 2.94 -5.01 -2.66
CA GLY A 86 2.15 -4.05 -3.43
C GLY A 86 1.38 -4.67 -4.59
N LEU A 87 2.02 -5.55 -5.38
CA LEU A 87 1.37 -6.27 -6.48
C LEU A 87 0.31 -7.26 -6.00
N ILE A 88 0.58 -7.96 -4.90
CA ILE A 88 -0.39 -8.90 -4.33
C ILE A 88 -1.63 -8.16 -3.80
N TRP A 89 -1.42 -7.04 -3.12
CA TRP A 89 -2.53 -6.20 -2.64
C TRP A 89 -3.34 -5.61 -3.78
N GLU A 90 -2.69 -5.10 -4.83
CA GLU A 90 -3.36 -4.65 -6.05
C GLU A 90 -4.31 -5.74 -6.57
N SER A 91 -3.78 -6.96 -6.71
CA SER A 91 -4.53 -8.11 -7.19
C SER A 91 -5.74 -8.42 -6.28
N GLY A 92 -5.55 -8.35 -4.95
CA GLY A 92 -6.62 -8.57 -3.98
C GLY A 92 -7.70 -7.50 -4.00
N TYR A 93 -7.33 -6.23 -4.16
CA TYR A 93 -8.28 -5.13 -4.32
C TYR A 93 -9.08 -5.27 -5.62
N GLN A 94 -8.41 -5.55 -6.74
CA GLN A 94 -9.07 -5.72 -8.04
C GLN A 94 -10.04 -6.91 -8.07
N ARG A 95 -9.75 -7.97 -7.31
CA ARG A 95 -10.66 -9.12 -7.14
C ARG A 95 -11.76 -8.90 -6.09
N GLY A 96 -11.73 -7.78 -5.36
CA GLY A 96 -12.67 -7.51 -4.27
C GLY A 96 -12.46 -8.38 -3.02
N GLU A 97 -11.29 -9.02 -2.91
CA GLU A 97 -10.89 -9.80 -1.72
C GLU A 97 -10.34 -8.91 -0.60
N LEU A 98 -9.85 -7.73 -0.98
CA LEU A 98 -9.48 -6.66 -0.06
C LEU A 98 -10.42 -5.48 -0.25
N THR A 99 -10.87 -4.92 0.88
CA THR A 99 -11.60 -3.65 0.92
C THR A 99 -10.86 -2.70 1.83
N GLY A 100 -10.59 -1.50 1.32
CA GLY A 100 -9.91 -0.43 2.02
C GLY A 100 -10.77 0.07 3.17
N HIS A 101 -10.31 -0.17 4.39
CA HIS A 101 -10.99 0.31 5.58
C HIS A 101 -10.86 1.83 5.68
N LEU A 102 -11.98 2.53 5.86
CA LEU A 102 -12.01 3.93 6.29
C LEU A 102 -13.10 4.11 7.35
N TYR A 103 -12.85 5.00 8.33
CA TYR A 103 -13.86 5.32 9.33
C TYR A 103 -15.05 6.05 8.67
N PRO A 104 -16.31 5.73 9.05
CA PRO A 104 -17.48 6.38 8.46
C PRO A 104 -17.48 7.91 8.59
N ASP A 105 -17.00 8.45 9.71
CA ASP A 105 -16.88 9.89 9.93
C ASP A 105 -15.75 10.52 9.10
N ALA A 106 -14.65 9.79 8.85
CA ALA A 106 -13.61 10.24 7.93
C ALA A 106 -14.16 10.37 6.50
N ILE A 107 -14.90 9.37 6.01
CA ILE A 107 -15.55 9.43 4.69
C ILE A 107 -16.49 10.64 4.61
N HIS A 108 -17.37 10.80 5.61
CA HIS A 108 -18.33 11.90 5.66
C HIS A 108 -17.65 13.28 5.62
N ASN A 109 -16.57 13.46 6.38
CA ASN A 109 -15.83 14.72 6.43
C ASN A 109 -15.09 15.01 5.13
N LEU A 110 -14.45 14.02 4.52
CA LEU A 110 -13.78 14.17 3.21
C LEU A 110 -14.77 14.64 2.13
N GLN A 111 -15.94 14.00 2.05
CA GLN A 111 -17.00 14.40 1.11
C GLN A 111 -17.50 15.82 1.38
N THR A 112 -17.72 16.15 2.65
CA THR A 112 -18.18 17.48 3.08
C THR A 112 -17.17 18.58 2.73
N TRP A 113 -15.87 18.33 2.95
CA TRP A 113 -14.83 19.30 2.63
C TRP A 113 -14.69 19.48 1.11
N LYS A 114 -14.77 18.40 0.33
CA LYS A 114 -14.75 18.50 -1.13
C LYS A 114 -15.94 19.30 -1.66
N ALA A 115 -17.14 19.06 -1.13
CA ALA A 115 -18.36 19.81 -1.49
C ALA A 115 -18.27 21.31 -1.15
N ARG A 116 -17.46 21.68 -0.16
CA ARG A 116 -17.17 23.07 0.20
C ARG A 116 -16.06 23.72 -0.64
N GLY A 117 -15.48 22.98 -1.58
CA GLY A 117 -14.44 23.48 -2.49
C GLY A 117 -13.01 23.44 -1.93
N PHE A 118 -12.76 22.68 -0.86
CA PHE A 118 -11.38 22.46 -0.40
C PHE A 118 -10.65 21.47 -1.30
N ASP A 119 -9.39 21.76 -1.59
CA ASP A 119 -8.47 20.76 -2.13
C ASP A 119 -8.07 19.79 -1.03
N LEU A 120 -8.14 18.49 -1.32
CA LEU A 120 -7.81 17.41 -0.39
C LEU A 120 -6.57 16.68 -0.87
N TYR A 121 -5.64 16.43 0.05
CA TYR A 121 -4.43 15.67 -0.25
C TYR A 121 -4.22 14.59 0.80
N VAL A 122 -3.56 13.51 0.42
CA VAL A 122 -3.11 12.46 1.34
C VAL A 122 -1.60 12.57 1.52
N TYR A 123 -1.14 12.39 2.75
CA TYR A 123 0.29 12.24 3.03
C TYR A 123 0.55 11.10 4.03
N SER A 124 1.15 10.02 3.56
CA SER A 124 1.35 8.79 4.36
C SER A 124 2.72 8.14 4.09
N SER A 125 3.14 7.24 4.98
CA SER A 125 4.35 6.41 4.81
C SER A 125 4.18 5.31 3.75
N GLY A 126 2.93 4.91 3.45
CA GLY A 126 2.64 4.01 2.33
C GLY A 126 2.93 4.69 0.98
N SER A 127 3.34 3.92 -0.02
CA SER A 127 3.59 4.46 -1.37
C SER A 127 2.33 5.11 -1.94
N VAL A 128 2.48 6.16 -2.76
CA VAL A 128 1.34 6.80 -3.45
C VAL A 128 0.42 5.78 -4.13
N TYR A 129 1.02 4.73 -4.69
CA TYR A 129 0.29 3.63 -5.31
C TYR A 129 -0.62 2.89 -4.32
N ALA A 130 -0.09 2.48 -3.15
CA ALA A 130 -0.88 1.83 -2.10
C ALA A 130 -1.97 2.75 -1.52
N GLN A 131 -1.70 4.06 -1.41
CA GLN A 131 -2.71 5.02 -0.98
C GLN A 131 -3.89 5.07 -1.96
N LYS A 132 -3.62 5.11 -3.27
CA LYS A 132 -4.69 5.09 -4.29
C LYS A 132 -5.50 3.81 -4.26
N LEU A 133 -4.86 2.65 -4.09
CA LEU A 133 -5.57 1.37 -3.94
C LEU A 133 -6.53 1.40 -2.75
N LEU A 134 -6.07 1.86 -1.60
CA LEU A 134 -6.89 1.97 -0.38
C LEU A 134 -8.14 2.82 -0.63
N PHE A 135 -7.98 4.01 -1.22
CA PHE A 135 -9.09 4.94 -1.44
C PHE A 135 -9.99 4.59 -2.63
N SER A 136 -9.55 3.73 -3.56
CA SER A 136 -10.37 3.31 -4.71
C SER A 136 -11.28 2.13 -4.43
N HIS A 137 -10.99 1.35 -3.39
CA HIS A 137 -11.70 0.11 -3.08
C HIS A 137 -12.29 0.15 -1.67
N THR A 138 -13.15 1.12 -1.37
CA THR A 138 -13.75 1.28 -0.02
C THR A 138 -15.19 0.78 0.02
N ASP A 139 -15.74 0.57 1.22
CA ASP A 139 -17.17 0.27 1.41
C ASP A 139 -18.10 1.41 0.91
N ALA A 140 -17.56 2.61 0.71
CA ALA A 140 -18.27 3.76 0.13
C ALA A 140 -18.00 3.93 -1.38
N GLY A 141 -17.35 2.95 -2.03
CA GLY A 141 -16.93 3.02 -3.42
C GLY A 141 -15.57 3.70 -3.60
N ASP A 142 -15.32 4.19 -4.82
CA ASP A 142 -14.09 4.89 -5.16
C ASP A 142 -14.10 6.34 -4.65
N LEU A 143 -13.23 6.63 -3.68
CA LEU A 143 -13.03 7.95 -3.10
C LEU A 143 -11.83 8.70 -3.69
N THR A 144 -11.08 8.10 -4.61
CA THR A 144 -9.94 8.77 -5.27
C THR A 144 -10.31 10.09 -5.96
N PRO A 145 -11.52 10.28 -6.53
CA PRO A 145 -11.92 11.57 -7.11
C PRO A 145 -12.02 12.72 -6.10
N LEU A 146 -12.06 12.44 -4.79
CA LEU A 146 -12.08 13.48 -3.77
C LEU A 146 -10.72 14.18 -3.64
N PHE A 147 -9.63 13.47 -3.94
CA PHE A 147 -8.26 13.94 -3.69
C PHE A 147 -7.65 14.64 -4.91
N SER A 148 -7.05 15.79 -4.65
CA SER A 148 -6.27 16.58 -5.61
C SER A 148 -4.80 16.09 -5.72
N GLY A 149 -4.34 15.24 -4.78
CA GLY A 149 -3.01 14.62 -4.86
C GLY A 149 -2.68 13.70 -3.68
N TYR A 150 -1.60 12.94 -3.85
CA TYR A 150 -1.08 11.96 -2.89
C TYR A 150 0.42 12.17 -2.73
N PHE A 151 0.89 12.07 -1.50
CA PHE A 151 2.28 12.24 -1.14
C PHE A 151 2.74 11.09 -0.28
N ASP A 152 3.98 10.63 -0.50
CA ASP A 152 4.63 9.66 0.36
C ASP A 152 5.97 10.18 0.88
N THR A 153 6.66 9.40 1.70
CA THR A 153 7.91 9.86 2.34
C THR A 153 9.08 10.04 1.37
N ASN A 154 8.94 9.74 0.08
CA ASN A 154 9.97 10.04 -0.91
C ASN A 154 10.11 11.54 -1.17
N ILE A 155 9.11 12.35 -0.79
CA ILE A 155 9.16 13.82 -0.91
C ILE A 155 9.60 14.54 0.38
N GLY A 156 9.95 13.80 1.44
CA GLY A 156 10.30 14.32 2.77
C GLY A 156 9.67 13.49 3.90
N GLY A 157 10.16 13.59 5.14
CA GLY A 157 9.56 12.92 6.30
C GLY A 157 8.53 13.81 7.01
N LYS A 158 7.46 13.23 7.59
CA LYS A 158 6.44 14.00 8.35
C LYS A 158 6.98 14.81 9.53
N GLN A 159 8.17 14.47 10.01
CA GLN A 159 8.84 15.11 11.15
C GLN A 159 10.10 15.89 10.75
N ASP A 160 10.39 16.00 9.45
CA ASP A 160 11.63 16.64 9.00
C ASP A 160 11.41 18.16 8.83
N SER A 161 12.08 18.93 9.68
CA SER A 161 11.98 20.40 9.69
C SER A 161 12.74 21.08 8.54
N ARG A 162 13.41 20.32 7.68
CA ARG A 162 14.15 20.82 6.51
C ARG A 162 13.46 20.57 5.16
N SER A 163 12.20 20.14 5.17
CA SER A 163 11.39 19.99 3.94
C SER A 163 10.75 21.30 3.51
#